data_AF-A0A7K4H4Q6-F1
#
_entry.id   AF-A0A7K4H4Q6-F1
#
_cell.length_a   1.000
_cell.length_b   1.000
_cell.length_c   1.000
_cell.angle_alpha   90.00
_cell.angle_beta   90.00
_cell.angle_gamma   90.00
#
_symmetry.space_group_name_H-M   'P 1'
#
loop_
_entity.id
_entity.type
_entity.pdbx_description
1 polymer ?
#
loop_
_entity_poly.entity_id
_entity_poly.type
_entity_poly.pdbx_seq_one_letter_code
_entity_poly.pdbx_strand_id
1 'polypeptide(L)'
;STVKGVCDEPSDLWIIAIRELFEEIGILIGTKDREHLIEINRENGTKFKNYQEELQKDRETMTNILTKENLYYAANYLKYFGRLITPKLSPIRFDTQFFLCKFPQNQNINLFRDELTEGLWGSPRILLKLFRKKKIKIIFPQYTTLNRLKRFKTIQEAFSNSRNGFKIVQVKDFR
;
A
#
# COMPACT_ATOMS: atom_id res chain seq x y z
N SER A 1 17.96 -5.43 -27.41
CA SER A 1 17.69 -4.11 -26.79
C SER A 1 16.41 -4.24 -25.98
N THR A 2 16.54 -4.61 -24.72
CA THR A 2 15.40 -4.95 -23.85
C THR A 2 14.91 -3.68 -23.16
N VAL A 3 13.72 -3.22 -23.53
CA VAL A 3 13.10 -2.04 -22.93
C VAL A 3 12.81 -2.34 -21.46
N LYS A 4 13.55 -1.68 -20.56
CA LYS A 4 13.22 -1.60 -19.12
C LYS A 4 12.01 -0.70 -18.98
N GLY A 5 10.96 -1.13 -18.29
CA GLY A 5 9.92 -0.20 -17.85
C GLY A 5 8.55 -0.78 -17.58
N VAL A 6 8.23 -1.97 -18.10
CA VAL A 6 6.94 -2.62 -17.86
C VAL A 6 7.16 -4.04 -17.39
N CYS A 7 6.50 -4.40 -16.29
CA CYS A 7 6.26 -5.81 -15.98
C CYS A 7 5.16 -6.21 -16.95
N ASP A 8 5.49 -6.96 -18.01
CA ASP A 8 4.51 -7.37 -19.02
C ASP A 8 3.38 -8.22 -18.40
N GLU A 9 3.66 -8.86 -17.25
CA GLU A 9 2.66 -9.43 -16.35
C GLU A 9 3.01 -9.05 -14.89
N PRO A 10 2.43 -7.97 -14.33
CA PRO A 10 2.48 -7.78 -12.90
C PRO A 10 1.64 -8.89 -12.26
N SER A 11 2.25 -9.74 -11.41
CA SER A 11 1.48 -10.76 -10.69
C SER A 11 0.32 -10.11 -9.94
N ASP A 12 -0.83 -10.78 -9.86
CA ASP A 12 -2.09 -10.26 -9.31
C ASP A 12 -1.92 -9.48 -8.00
N LEU A 13 -0.97 -9.89 -7.15
CA LEU A 13 -0.67 -9.23 -5.87
C LEU A 13 -0.24 -7.75 -5.99
N TRP A 14 0.48 -7.36 -7.05
CA TRP A 14 0.90 -5.97 -7.25
C TRP A 14 -0.27 -5.13 -7.74
N ILE A 15 -1.10 -5.70 -8.62
CA ILE A 15 -2.32 -5.07 -9.09
C ILE A 15 -3.26 -4.83 -7.91
N ILE A 16 -3.48 -5.86 -7.08
CA ILE A 16 -4.28 -5.77 -5.85
C ILE A 16 -3.71 -4.69 -4.93
N ALA A 17 -2.41 -4.68 -4.66
CA ALA A 17 -1.81 -3.67 -3.78
C ALA A 17 -2.00 -2.22 -4.28
N ILE A 18 -1.91 -1.99 -5.60
CA ILE A 18 -2.16 -0.67 -6.19
C ILE A 18 -3.65 -0.32 -6.14
N ARG A 19 -4.52 -1.30 -6.39
CA ARG A 19 -5.97 -1.16 -6.34
C ARG A 19 -6.44 -0.76 -4.93
N GLU A 20 -6.09 -1.54 -3.92
CA GLU A 20 -6.45 -1.29 -2.51
C GLU A 20 -5.96 0.10 -2.06
N LEU A 21 -4.72 0.46 -2.42
CA LEU A 21 -4.15 1.76 -2.06
C LEU A 21 -4.97 2.94 -2.62
N PHE A 22 -5.48 2.81 -3.84
CA PHE A 22 -6.34 3.82 -4.43
C PHE A 22 -7.75 3.78 -3.85
N GLU A 23 -8.33 2.60 -3.67
CA GLU A 23 -9.68 2.43 -3.14
C GLU A 23 -9.81 2.97 -1.71
N GLU A 24 -8.87 2.64 -0.82
CA GLU A 24 -8.93 3.04 0.60
C GLU A 24 -8.59 4.52 0.81
N ILE A 25 -7.52 5.01 0.15
CA ILE A 25 -6.92 6.31 0.48
C ILE A 25 -6.71 7.26 -0.71
N GLY A 26 -7.17 6.91 -1.92
CA GLY A 26 -7.15 7.77 -3.09
C GLY A 26 -5.76 7.94 -3.74
N ILE A 27 -4.77 7.15 -3.33
CA ILE A 27 -3.40 7.26 -3.85
C ILE A 27 -3.22 6.28 -5.01
N LEU A 28 -2.94 6.80 -6.19
CA LEU A 28 -2.79 6.00 -7.41
C LEU A 28 -1.33 5.88 -7.83
N ILE A 29 -0.86 4.64 -7.91
CA ILE A 29 0.46 4.28 -8.46
C ILE A 29 0.27 3.83 -9.91
N GLY A 30 0.12 4.82 -10.80
CA GLY A 30 -0.04 4.61 -12.24
C GLY A 30 0.87 5.54 -13.05
N THR A 31 1.05 5.22 -14.33
CA THR A 31 1.93 5.95 -15.26
C THR A 31 1.34 6.00 -16.67
N LYS A 32 1.62 7.08 -17.42
CA LYS A 32 1.30 7.19 -18.85
C LYS A 32 2.43 6.69 -19.74
N ASP A 33 3.67 6.98 -19.34
CA ASP A 33 4.88 6.84 -20.15
C ASP A 33 5.83 5.76 -19.64
N ARG A 34 5.46 5.06 -18.55
CA ARG A 34 6.26 4.01 -17.88
C ARG A 34 7.46 4.56 -17.08
N GLU A 35 7.64 5.87 -17.06
CA GLU A 35 8.80 6.54 -16.45
C GLU A 35 8.42 7.45 -15.28
N HIS A 36 7.24 8.04 -15.34
CA HIS A 36 6.76 9.01 -14.35
C HIS A 36 5.40 8.59 -13.80
N LEU A 37 5.25 8.70 -12.47
CA LEU A 37 3.94 8.53 -11.86
C LEU A 37 3.02 9.68 -12.26
N ILE A 38 1.74 9.37 -12.40
CA ILE A 38 0.73 10.40 -12.60
C ILE A 38 0.67 11.35 -11.40
N GLU A 39 0.28 12.59 -11.70
CA GLU A 39 -0.09 13.56 -10.69
C GLU A 39 -1.62 13.64 -10.56
N ILE A 40 -2.11 13.65 -9.31
CA ILE A 40 -3.51 13.90 -9.00
C ILE A 40 -3.59 15.28 -8.34
N ASN A 41 -3.69 16.31 -9.17
CA ASN A 41 -3.67 17.71 -8.78
C ASN A 41 -5.11 18.27 -8.65
N ARG A 42 -5.24 19.60 -8.52
CA ARG A 42 -6.55 20.25 -8.36
C ARG A 42 -7.45 20.11 -9.59
N GLU A 43 -6.89 19.98 -10.78
CA GLU A 43 -7.64 19.95 -12.04
C GLU A 43 -8.31 18.59 -12.27
N ASN A 44 -7.62 17.50 -11.93
CA ASN A 44 -8.12 16.14 -12.12
C ASN A 44 -8.54 15.43 -10.82
N GLY A 45 -8.30 16.05 -9.65
CA GLY A 45 -8.56 15.45 -8.34
C GLY A 45 -10.02 15.04 -8.13
N THR A 46 -10.98 15.89 -8.53
CA THR A 46 -12.41 15.55 -8.46
C THR A 46 -12.75 14.32 -9.31
N LYS A 47 -12.14 14.19 -10.49
CA LYS A 47 -12.37 13.04 -11.38
C LYS A 47 -11.85 11.75 -10.75
N PHE A 48 -10.64 11.74 -10.21
CA PHE A 48 -10.08 10.56 -9.54
C PHE A 48 -10.81 10.22 -8.24
N LYS A 49 -11.33 11.23 -7.52
CA LYS A 49 -12.21 10.98 -6.38
C LYS A 49 -13.49 10.26 -6.80
N ASN A 50 -14.12 10.68 -7.89
CA ASN A 50 -15.31 9.99 -8.41
C ASN A 50 -14.99 8.55 -8.84
N TYR A 51 -13.84 8.32 -9.47
CA TYR A 51 -13.40 6.96 -9.78
C TYR A 51 -13.21 6.09 -8.53
N GLN A 52 -12.63 6.64 -7.47
CA GLN A 52 -12.52 5.94 -6.19
C GLN A 52 -13.91 5.58 -5.63
N GLU A 53 -14.88 6.49 -5.69
CA GLU A 53 -16.25 6.24 -5.23
C GLU A 53 -17.00 5.18 -6.08
N GLU A 54 -16.73 5.11 -7.38
CA GLU A 54 -17.34 4.10 -8.26
C GLU A 54 -16.70 2.71 -8.10
N LEU A 55 -15.40 2.64 -7.79
CA LEU A 55 -14.73 1.38 -7.40
C LEU A 55 -15.37 0.80 -6.14
N GLN A 56 -15.56 1.64 -5.12
CA GLN A 56 -16.15 1.23 -3.83
C GLN A 56 -17.60 0.71 -3.96
N LYS A 57 -18.30 1.08 -5.02
CA LYS A 57 -19.68 0.64 -5.30
C LYS A 57 -19.75 -0.53 -6.29
N ASP A 58 -18.60 -1.12 -6.64
CA ASP A 58 -18.46 -2.15 -7.69
C ASP A 58 -19.06 -1.74 -9.05
N ARG A 59 -19.11 -0.43 -9.33
CA ARG A 59 -19.66 0.13 -10.58
C ARG A 59 -18.63 0.28 -11.68
N GLU A 60 -17.35 0.22 -11.31
CA GLU A 60 -16.22 0.32 -12.22
C GLU A 60 -15.12 -0.63 -11.77
N THR A 61 -14.20 -0.97 -12.66
CA THR A 61 -12.98 -1.71 -12.30
C THR A 61 -11.76 -0.81 -12.42
N MET A 62 -10.71 -1.11 -11.64
CA MET A 62 -9.46 -0.33 -11.72
C MET A 62 -8.86 -0.38 -13.12
N THR A 63 -8.92 -1.54 -13.79
CA THR A 63 -8.44 -1.70 -15.17
C THR A 63 -9.18 -0.81 -16.16
N ASN A 64 -10.51 -0.66 -16.01
CA ASN A 64 -11.28 0.25 -16.85
C ASN A 64 -10.92 1.71 -16.61
N ILE A 65 -10.73 2.12 -15.35
CA ILE A 65 -10.29 3.49 -15.00
C ILE A 65 -8.95 3.78 -15.66
N LEU A 66 -7.98 2.88 -15.50
CA LEU A 66 -6.66 3.04 -16.11
C LEU A 66 -6.76 3.12 -17.64
N THR A 67 -7.60 2.28 -18.26
CA THR A 67 -7.80 2.29 -19.72
C THR A 67 -8.42 3.61 -20.20
N LYS A 68 -9.46 4.11 -19.52
CA LYS A 68 -10.11 5.40 -19.83
C LYS A 68 -9.12 6.58 -19.75
N GLU A 69 -8.19 6.50 -18.81
CA GLU A 69 -7.19 7.55 -18.58
C GLU A 69 -5.87 7.34 -19.35
N ASN A 70 -5.80 6.29 -20.18
CA ASN A 70 -4.59 5.84 -20.89
C ASN A 70 -3.38 5.67 -19.93
N LEU A 71 -3.61 4.94 -18.85
CA LEU A 71 -2.66 4.66 -17.77
C LEU A 71 -2.34 3.18 -17.69
N TYR A 72 -1.16 2.90 -17.13
CA TYR A 72 -0.69 1.56 -16.80
C TYR A 72 -0.41 1.46 -15.30
N TYR A 73 -0.55 0.26 -14.74
CA TYR A 73 -0.08 -0.04 -13.38
C TYR A 73 1.44 0.15 -13.29
N ALA A 74 1.89 1.00 -12.37
CA ALA A 74 3.31 1.29 -12.20
C ALA A 74 3.95 0.37 -11.13
N ALA A 75 3.83 -0.94 -11.34
CA ALA A 75 4.25 -1.98 -10.38
C ALA A 75 5.74 -1.92 -9.99
N ASN A 76 6.59 -1.35 -10.84
CA ASN A 76 8.01 -1.10 -10.58
C ASN A 76 8.26 -0.10 -9.43
N TYR A 77 7.28 0.73 -9.07
CA TYR A 77 7.34 1.64 -7.92
C TYR A 77 7.01 0.97 -6.59
N LEU A 78 6.49 -0.26 -6.63
CA LEU A 78 6.30 -1.09 -5.45
C LEU A 78 7.53 -2.00 -5.26
N LYS A 79 7.85 -2.25 -3.99
CA LYS A 79 8.77 -3.30 -3.59
C LYS A 79 8.08 -4.28 -2.68
N TYR A 80 8.23 -5.57 -2.99
CA TYR A 80 7.74 -6.62 -2.12
C TYR A 80 8.44 -6.56 -0.76
N PHE A 81 7.65 -6.29 0.28
CA PHE A 81 8.16 -6.18 1.63
C PHE A 81 8.11 -7.52 2.35
N GLY A 82 7.10 -8.36 2.14
CA GLY A 82 7.05 -9.70 2.74
C GLY A 82 5.63 -10.22 2.93
N ARG A 83 5.50 -11.48 3.35
CA ARG A 83 4.22 -12.16 3.64
C ARG A 83 4.05 -12.38 5.12
N LEU A 84 2.85 -12.18 5.65
CA LEU A 84 2.48 -12.58 7.01
C LEU A 84 1.27 -13.51 6.94
N ILE A 85 1.45 -14.73 7.45
CA ILE A 85 0.37 -15.70 7.58
C ILE A 85 -0.01 -15.79 9.05
N THR A 86 -1.27 -15.56 9.38
CA THR A 86 -1.76 -15.73 10.74
C THR A 86 -1.66 -17.20 11.17
N PRO A 87 -1.17 -17.51 12.39
CA PRO A 87 -1.05 -18.88 12.88
C PRO A 87 -2.35 -19.68 12.81
N LYS A 88 -2.25 -21.01 12.65
CA LYS A 88 -3.40 -21.92 12.48
C LYS A 88 -4.43 -21.86 13.62
N LEU A 89 -3.98 -21.57 14.84
CA LEU A 89 -4.82 -21.54 16.05
C LEU A 89 -5.59 -20.22 16.22
N SER A 90 -5.38 -19.23 15.34
CA SER A 90 -6.12 -17.97 15.39
C SER A 90 -7.55 -18.19 14.87
N PRO A 91 -8.59 -17.67 15.55
CA PRO A 91 -9.98 -17.83 15.10
C PRO A 91 -10.24 -17.14 13.75
N ILE A 92 -9.47 -16.10 13.43
CA ILE A 92 -9.47 -15.42 12.14
C ILE A 92 -8.06 -15.53 11.55
N ARG A 93 -7.96 -15.93 10.29
CA ARG A 93 -6.67 -16.13 9.60
C ARG A 93 -6.59 -15.29 8.34
N PHE A 94 -5.49 -14.58 8.21
CA PHE A 94 -5.14 -13.83 7.02
C PHE A 94 -3.82 -14.33 6.44
N ASP A 95 -3.72 -14.19 5.13
CA ASP A 95 -2.50 -14.40 4.37
C ASP A 95 -2.19 -13.11 3.63
N THR A 96 -1.46 -12.22 4.28
CA THR A 96 -1.31 -10.84 3.83
C THR A 96 0.06 -10.64 3.21
N GLN A 97 0.07 -10.08 2.00
CA GLN A 97 1.28 -9.68 1.28
C GLN A 97 1.49 -8.18 1.48
N PHE A 98 2.70 -7.80 1.88
CA PHE A 98 3.07 -6.41 2.15
C PHE A 98 3.98 -5.86 1.07
N PHE A 99 3.74 -4.61 0.72
CA PHE A 99 4.52 -3.85 -0.25
C PHE A 99 5.00 -2.53 0.36
N LEU A 100 6.13 -2.02 -0.11
CA LEU A 100 6.58 -0.66 0.12
C LEU A 100 6.42 0.14 -1.18
N CYS A 101 5.94 1.37 -1.06
CA CYS A 101 6.00 2.37 -2.11
C CYS A 101 6.49 3.70 -1.49
N LYS A 102 7.08 4.55 -2.32
CA LYS A 102 7.29 5.94 -1.92
C LYS A 102 5.97 6.67 -2.13
N PHE A 103 5.62 7.56 -1.20
CA PHE A 103 4.43 8.39 -1.38
C PHE A 103 4.60 9.24 -2.64
N PRO A 104 3.67 9.19 -3.61
CA PRO A 104 3.79 9.95 -4.85
C PRO A 104 3.69 11.44 -4.56
N GLN A 105 4.46 12.24 -5.28
CA GLN A 105 4.37 13.70 -5.16
C GLN A 105 3.01 14.19 -5.67
N ASN A 106 2.56 15.32 -5.13
CA ASN A 106 1.38 16.05 -5.59
C ASN A 106 0.04 15.29 -5.52
N GLN A 107 -0.02 14.14 -4.84
CA GLN A 107 -1.29 13.47 -4.52
C GLN A 107 -1.70 13.74 -3.07
N ASN A 108 -3.00 13.84 -2.82
CA ASN A 108 -3.56 14.02 -1.48
C ASN A 108 -4.29 12.75 -1.04
N ILE A 109 -4.21 12.44 0.24
CA ILE A 109 -4.98 11.34 0.82
C ILE A 109 -6.46 11.72 0.81
N ASN A 110 -7.29 10.84 0.23
CA ASN A 110 -8.74 10.86 0.34
C ASN A 110 -9.21 9.56 0.98
N LEU A 111 -9.48 9.60 2.28
CA LEU A 111 -9.98 8.44 3.03
C LEU A 111 -11.42 8.16 2.64
N PHE A 112 -11.70 6.92 2.21
CA PHE A 112 -13.07 6.47 2.07
C PHE A 112 -13.65 6.14 3.46
N ARG A 113 -14.70 6.88 3.85
CA ARG A 113 -15.12 7.03 5.26
C ARG A 113 -15.82 5.82 5.86
N ASP A 114 -16.30 4.88 5.04
CA ASP A 114 -17.05 3.72 5.55
C ASP A 114 -16.11 2.71 6.26
N GLU A 115 -14.83 2.68 5.91
CA GLU A 115 -13.84 1.75 6.47
C GLU A 115 -12.73 2.46 7.26
N LEU A 116 -12.35 3.67 6.86
CA LEU A 116 -11.26 4.42 7.48
C LEU A 116 -11.73 5.80 7.98
N THR A 117 -11.75 5.96 9.30
CA THR A 117 -12.17 7.23 9.92
C THR A 117 -11.02 8.24 10.03
N GLU A 118 -9.79 7.76 10.24
CA GLU A 118 -8.62 8.58 10.53
C GLU A 118 -7.33 7.94 10.01
N GLY A 119 -6.35 8.78 9.67
CA GLY A 119 -5.02 8.37 9.24
C GLY A 119 -3.95 9.25 9.87
N LEU A 120 -2.75 8.71 10.09
CA LEU A 120 -1.66 9.44 10.71
C LEU A 120 -0.31 9.06 10.09
N TRP A 121 0.54 10.06 9.84
CA TRP A 121 1.92 9.86 9.41
C TRP A 121 2.87 9.86 10.60
N GLY A 122 3.75 8.87 10.67
CA GLY A 122 4.74 8.80 11.73
C GLY A 122 5.86 7.80 11.41
N SER A 123 7.03 8.03 12.01
CA SER A 123 8.10 7.03 11.91
C SER A 123 7.68 5.74 12.64
N PRO A 124 8.20 4.56 12.24
CA PRO A 124 7.85 3.31 12.89
C PRO A 124 8.08 3.32 14.40
N ARG A 125 9.14 3.98 14.87
CA ARG A 125 9.46 4.11 16.30
C ARG A 125 8.42 4.96 17.04
N ILE A 126 7.96 6.05 16.43
CA ILE A 126 6.94 6.93 17.02
C ILE A 126 5.60 6.20 17.11
N LEU A 127 5.16 5.55 16.03
CA LEU A 127 3.90 4.80 15.99
C LEU A 127 3.87 3.70 17.04
N LEU A 128 4.95 2.91 17.17
CA LEU A 128 5.06 1.89 18.21
C LEU A 128 5.05 2.48 19.62
N LYS A 129 5.64 3.66 19.84
CA LYS A 129 5.59 4.37 21.13
C LYS A 129 4.16 4.83 21.46
N LEU A 130 3.43 5.36 20.49
CA LEU A 130 2.03 5.76 20.67
C LEU A 130 1.14 4.56 21.00
N PHE A 131 1.35 3.44 20.30
CA PHE A 131 0.67 2.17 20.59
C PHE A 131 0.94 1.67 22.01
N ARG A 132 2.20 1.66 22.46
CA ARG A 132 2.56 1.29 23.85
C ARG A 132 1.90 2.18 24.90
N LYS A 133 1.69 3.46 24.57
CA LYS A 133 0.97 4.42 25.42
C LYS A 133 -0.55 4.35 25.28
N LYS A 134 -1.09 3.38 24.54
CA LYS A 134 -2.53 3.21 24.24
C LYS A 134 -3.17 4.45 23.60
N LYS A 135 -2.40 5.24 22.86
CA LYS A 135 -2.89 6.46 22.16
C LYS A 135 -3.44 6.16 20.77
N ILE A 136 -3.06 5.04 20.18
CA ILE A 136 -3.57 4.54 18.90
C ILE A 136 -3.78 3.02 19.00
N LYS A 137 -4.67 2.48 18.17
CA LYS A 137 -4.83 1.04 17.98
C LYS A 137 -3.98 0.60 16.79
N ILE A 138 -3.32 -0.54 16.90
CA ILE A 138 -2.54 -1.16 15.83
C ILE A 138 -2.88 -2.64 15.81
N ILE A 139 -3.25 -3.18 14.64
CA ILE A 139 -3.48 -4.62 14.49
C ILE A 139 -2.16 -5.37 14.32
N PHE A 140 -2.15 -6.67 14.62
CA PHE A 140 -0.94 -7.50 14.60
C PHE A 140 -0.10 -7.39 13.30
N PRO A 141 -0.71 -7.38 12.09
CA PRO A 141 0.06 -7.21 10.87
C PRO A 141 0.78 -5.86 10.78
N GLN A 142 0.09 -4.77 11.13
CA GLN A 142 0.69 -3.43 11.19
C GLN A 142 1.82 -3.37 12.23
N TYR A 143 1.64 -3.95 13.42
CA TYR A 143 2.66 -3.99 14.47
C TYR A 143 3.93 -4.71 14.01
N THR A 144 3.78 -5.86 13.36
CA THR A 144 4.89 -6.67 12.85
C THR A 144 5.64 -5.92 11.75
N THR A 145 4.91 -5.29 10.82
CA THR A 145 5.47 -4.44 9.77
C THR A 145 6.25 -3.25 10.33
N LEU A 146 5.69 -2.53 11.32
CA LEU A 146 6.38 -1.42 11.99
C LEU A 146 7.63 -1.86 12.76
N ASN A 147 7.59 -3.00 13.45
CA ASN A 147 8.76 -3.54 14.15
C ASN A 147 9.88 -3.98 13.21
N ARG A 148 9.54 -4.40 11.99
CA ARG A 148 10.54 -4.67 10.98
C ARG A 148 11.09 -3.36 10.40
N LEU A 149 10.22 -2.42 10.05
CA LEU A 149 10.63 -1.13 9.48
C LEU A 149 11.52 -0.31 10.42
N LYS A 150 11.29 -0.36 11.75
CA LYS A 150 12.10 0.41 12.73
C LYS A 150 13.60 0.06 12.75
N ARG A 151 13.98 -1.09 12.16
CA ARG A 151 15.36 -1.58 12.07
C ARG A 151 16.17 -0.81 11.02
N PHE A 152 15.51 -0.29 9.99
CA PHE A 152 16.15 0.51 8.95
C PHE A 152 16.28 1.97 9.41
N LYS A 153 17.40 2.60 9.07
CA LYS A 153 17.68 4.00 9.38
C LYS A 153 17.17 4.95 8.30
N THR A 154 17.10 4.50 7.05
CA THR A 154 16.67 5.32 5.91
C THR A 154 15.65 4.60 5.03
N ILE A 155 14.90 5.37 4.23
CA ILE A 155 13.99 4.83 3.22
C ILE A 155 14.77 3.98 2.22
N GLN A 156 15.96 4.45 1.78
CA GLN A 156 16.79 3.72 0.83
C GLN A 156 17.20 2.35 1.38
N GLU A 157 17.59 2.27 2.65
CA GLU A 157 17.94 1.01 3.29
C GLU A 157 16.75 0.04 3.33
N ALA A 158 15.55 0.53 3.65
CA ALA A 158 14.33 -0.29 3.64
C ALA A 158 14.02 -0.85 2.24
N PHE A 159 14.18 -0.04 1.19
CA PHE A 159 13.97 -0.43 -0.20
C PHE A 159 15.07 -1.36 -0.75
N SER A 160 16.32 -1.18 -0.36
CA SER A 160 17.40 -2.09 -0.75
C SER A 160 17.24 -3.47 -0.07
N ASN A 161 16.62 -3.53 1.11
CA ASN A 161 16.38 -4.75 1.87
C ASN A 161 14.97 -5.36 1.68
N SER A 162 14.16 -4.78 0.79
CA SER A 162 12.83 -5.31 0.45
C SER A 162 12.95 -6.40 -0.61
N ARG A 163 13.02 -7.63 -0.11
CA ARG A 163 12.78 -8.95 -0.76
C ARG A 163 12.74 -10.08 0.30
N ASN A 164 12.83 -9.71 1.58
CA ASN A 164 12.84 -10.63 2.72
C ASN A 164 11.41 -10.95 3.18
N GLY A 165 11.07 -12.22 3.41
CA GLY A 165 9.78 -12.60 4.02
C GLY A 165 9.70 -12.24 5.51
N PHE A 166 8.49 -12.15 6.07
CA PHE A 166 8.36 -12.28 7.52
C PHE A 166 8.43 -13.78 7.88
N LYS A 167 9.14 -14.14 8.95
CA LYS A 167 8.99 -15.48 9.54
C LYS A 167 7.59 -15.57 10.17
N ILE A 168 6.97 -16.75 10.17
CA ILE A 168 5.68 -16.95 10.86
C ILE A 168 5.85 -16.53 12.33
N VAL A 169 5.21 -15.43 12.72
CA VAL A 169 5.28 -14.90 14.10
C VAL A 169 4.17 -15.58 14.91
N GLN A 170 4.54 -16.20 16.04
CA GLN A 170 3.58 -16.84 16.94
C GLN A 170 2.92 -15.78 17.84
N VAL A 171 1.62 -15.96 18.13
CA VAL A 171 0.81 -15.05 18.98
C VAL A 171 1.35 -14.94 20.41
N LYS A 172 2.26 -15.82 20.84
CA LYS A 172 2.84 -15.82 22.20
C LYS A 172 3.73 -14.61 22.50
N ASP A 173 4.16 -13.85 21.49
CA ASP A 173 5.05 -12.68 21.66
C ASP A 173 4.31 -11.37 22.03
N PHE A 174 2.98 -11.43 22.28
CA PHE A 174 2.10 -10.26 22.43
C PHE A 174 1.52 -10.04 23.83
N ARG A 175 2.17 -10.58 24.88
CA ARG A 175 1.79 -10.29 26.27
C ARG A 175 2.40 -8.99 26.77
#